data_AF-A0AAV6S445-F1
#
_entry.id   AF-A0AAV6S445-F1
#
_cell.length_a   1.000
_cell.length_b   1.000
_cell.length_c   1.000
_cell.angle_alpha   90.00
_cell.angle_beta   90.00
_cell.angle_gamma   90.00
#
_symmetry.space_group_name_H-M   'P 1'
#
loop_
_entity.id
_entity.type
_entity.pdbx_description
1 polymer ?
#
loop_
_entity_poly.entity_id
_entity_poly.type
_entity_poly.pdbx_seq_one_letter_code
_entity_poly.pdbx_strand_id
1 'polypeptide(L)'
;MDLVGFSIRLHMFLSTCLGLEFFGTPGQWARYLRWDASTRGDLSFQFKTDASESLMLYFDDGGYCDFLLLSVVEGRLQLRFSIDCAETAVSSEKRVDDSRWHVATVGRYNLRTVLVLDGQVAADGVKPQRQFMKIVSDLFLGGVPQDIRNGALTLPTARNMQPFRGTITDLKYGVSQPVLLGSFKVPLESEGWCSVNPCENGGTCSVVDGQPICDCSKTEYRGRFCSEEVVSNMPGLAHMMAEQAKSKAEGPKVPRKG
;
A
#
# COMPACT_ATOMS: atom_id res chain seq x y z
N MET A 1 19.28 46.54 40.90
CA MET A 1 20.22 46.16 39.83
C MET A 1 20.85 44.84 40.26
N ASP A 2 20.51 43.65 39.79
CA ASP A 2 19.54 43.18 38.80
C ASP A 2 19.19 41.73 39.18
N LEU A 3 17.89 41.40 39.16
CA LEU A 3 17.40 40.05 39.27
C LEU A 3 17.62 39.36 37.92
N VAL A 4 18.61 38.48 37.84
CA VAL A 4 18.90 37.68 36.64
C VAL A 4 17.79 36.64 36.48
N GLY A 5 16.77 36.97 35.68
CA GLY A 5 15.74 36.05 35.24
C GLY A 5 16.30 35.07 34.21
N PHE A 6 16.50 33.82 34.61
CA PHE A 6 16.74 32.72 33.69
C PHE A 6 15.42 32.31 33.03
N SER A 7 15.14 32.85 31.84
CA SER A 7 14.07 32.35 30.98
C SER A 7 14.54 31.06 30.29
N ILE A 8 14.23 29.91 30.90
CA ILE A 8 14.37 28.61 30.24
C ILE A 8 13.32 28.54 29.12
N ARG A 9 13.74 28.81 27.88
CA ARG A 9 12.93 28.56 26.68
C ARG A 9 12.86 27.04 26.49
N LEU A 10 11.82 26.41 27.02
CA LEU A 10 11.47 25.03 26.73
C LEU A 10 11.14 24.94 25.23
N HIS A 11 12.14 24.60 24.41
CA HIS A 11 11.89 24.14 23.05
C HIS A 11 11.28 22.75 23.19
N MET A 12 9.94 22.72 23.17
CA MET A 12 9.20 21.51 22.89
C MET A 12 9.63 21.09 21.49
N PHE A 13 10.58 20.15 21.40
CA PHE A 13 10.78 19.40 20.17
C PHE A 13 9.45 18.71 19.91
N LEU A 14 8.65 19.30 19.02
CA LEU A 14 7.59 18.58 18.33
C LEU A 14 8.30 17.44 17.62
N SER A 15 8.37 16.28 18.29
CA SER A 15 8.68 15.04 17.62
C SER A 15 7.54 14.86 16.62
N THR A 16 7.77 15.33 15.40
CA THR A 16 6.96 14.97 14.26
C THR A 16 7.17 13.49 14.12
N CYS A 17 6.28 12.70 14.71
CA CYS A 17 6.22 11.27 14.42
C CYS A 17 5.79 11.17 12.96
N LEU A 18 6.77 11.26 12.05
CA LEU A 18 6.55 11.26 10.63
C LEU A 18 6.09 9.86 10.24
N GLY A 19 5.03 9.81 9.45
CA GLY A 19 4.43 8.57 9.02
C GLY A 19 5.33 7.81 8.04
N LEU A 20 4.98 6.55 7.79
CA LEU A 20 5.53 5.78 6.69
C LEU A 20 4.87 6.22 5.38
N GLU A 21 5.69 6.54 4.37
CA GLU A 21 5.21 6.74 3.00
C GLU A 21 5.41 5.46 2.20
N PHE A 22 4.31 4.99 1.62
CA PHE A 22 4.23 3.81 0.78
C PHE A 22 4.02 4.27 -0.65
N PHE A 23 4.92 3.87 -1.54
CA PHE A 23 4.88 4.32 -2.94
C PHE A 23 4.03 3.41 -3.84
N GLY A 24 3.50 2.32 -3.29
CA GLY A 24 2.76 1.30 -4.06
C GLY A 24 3.69 0.34 -4.80
N THR A 25 4.98 0.32 -4.47
CA THR A 25 5.99 -0.50 -5.12
C THR A 25 5.69 -1.99 -4.90
N PRO A 26 5.72 -2.85 -5.94
CA PRO A 26 5.52 -4.28 -5.78
C PRO A 26 6.44 -4.91 -4.73
N GLY A 27 5.82 -5.63 -3.80
CA GLY A 27 6.50 -6.31 -2.69
C GLY A 27 6.95 -5.41 -1.55
N GLN A 28 6.59 -4.12 -1.51
CA GLN A 28 6.83 -3.28 -0.34
C GLN A 28 6.04 -3.80 0.88
N TRP A 29 6.55 -3.56 2.08
CA TRP A 29 5.81 -3.79 3.32
C TRP A 29 6.52 -3.13 4.50
N ALA A 30 5.76 -2.84 5.56
CA ALA A 30 6.29 -2.60 6.90
C ALA A 30 5.76 -3.69 7.84
N ARG A 31 6.60 -4.21 8.73
CA ARG A 31 6.28 -5.29 9.66
C ARG A 31 6.40 -4.79 11.08
N TYR A 32 5.30 -4.85 11.81
CA TYR A 32 5.23 -4.51 13.23
C TYR A 32 5.01 -5.75 14.07
N LEU A 33 5.50 -5.74 15.30
CA LEU A 33 5.21 -6.78 16.26
C LEU A 33 3.70 -6.98 16.36
N ARG A 34 3.29 -8.24 16.45
CA ARG A 34 1.89 -8.68 16.54
C ARG A 34 1.03 -7.79 17.43
N TRP A 35 -0.14 -7.42 16.91
CA TRP A 35 -1.23 -6.83 17.68
C TRP A 35 -2.02 -7.92 18.40
N ASP A 36 -2.20 -7.80 19.71
CA ASP A 36 -3.05 -8.71 20.48
C ASP A 36 -4.53 -8.38 20.31
N ALA A 37 -5.13 -8.94 19.25
CA ALA A 37 -6.53 -8.74 18.87
C ALA A 37 -7.40 -9.99 19.10
N SER A 38 -6.91 -10.93 19.92
CA SER A 38 -7.50 -12.27 20.06
C SER A 38 -8.96 -12.21 20.53
N THR A 39 -9.22 -11.44 21.59
CA THR A 39 -10.56 -11.25 22.15
C THR A 39 -11.02 -9.80 22.06
N ARG A 40 -10.18 -8.85 22.48
CA ARG A 40 -10.47 -7.42 22.48
C ARG A 40 -9.21 -6.63 22.18
N GLY A 41 -9.38 -5.49 21.53
CA GLY A 41 -8.30 -4.55 21.28
C GLY A 41 -8.71 -3.54 20.24
N ASP A 42 -8.03 -2.40 20.24
CA ASP A 42 -8.20 -1.37 19.23
C ASP A 42 -6.87 -1.11 18.53
N LEU A 43 -6.92 -0.94 17.21
CA LEU A 43 -5.81 -0.49 16.38
C LEU A 43 -6.25 0.76 15.65
N SER A 44 -5.50 1.85 15.79
CA SER A 44 -5.83 3.13 15.14
C SER A 44 -4.63 3.68 14.38
N PHE A 45 -4.92 4.43 13.32
CA PHE A 45 -3.93 5.14 12.53
C PHE A 45 -4.59 6.26 11.72
N GLN A 46 -3.78 7.19 11.24
CA GLN A 46 -4.18 8.21 10.28
C GLN A 46 -3.56 7.89 8.92
N PHE A 47 -4.28 8.14 7.84
CA PHE A 47 -3.77 7.86 6.51
C PHE A 47 -4.27 8.84 5.45
N LYS A 48 -3.56 8.86 4.33
CA LYS A 48 -3.91 9.59 3.11
C LYS A 48 -3.59 8.69 1.92
N THR A 49 -4.52 8.54 0.98
CA THR A 49 -4.34 7.73 -0.24
C THR A 49 -5.13 8.29 -1.40
N ASP A 50 -4.67 7.99 -2.61
CA ASP A 50 -5.37 8.22 -3.89
C ASP A 50 -5.66 6.88 -4.60
N ALA A 51 -5.34 5.75 -3.96
CA ALA A 51 -5.56 4.42 -4.52
C ALA A 51 -7.00 3.97 -4.25
N SER A 52 -7.70 3.54 -5.30
CA SER A 52 -9.05 2.96 -5.17
C SER A 52 -9.03 1.47 -4.82
N GLU A 53 -7.89 0.80 -4.98
CA GLU A 53 -7.66 -0.62 -4.69
C GLU A 53 -6.30 -0.78 -4.02
N SER A 54 -6.23 -1.28 -2.78
CA SER A 54 -4.95 -1.60 -2.13
C SER A 54 -5.09 -2.40 -0.83
N LEU A 55 -4.08 -3.20 -0.49
CA LEU A 55 -3.93 -3.81 0.84
C LEU A 55 -3.31 -2.80 1.80
N MET A 56 -4.00 -2.50 2.91
CA MET A 56 -3.49 -1.60 3.94
C MET A 56 -2.88 -2.33 5.12
N LEU A 57 -3.54 -3.36 5.64
CA LEU A 57 -3.12 -4.09 6.84
C LEU A 57 -3.51 -5.55 6.76
N TYR A 58 -2.62 -6.45 7.19
CA TYR A 58 -2.86 -7.88 7.23
C TYR A 58 -2.20 -8.56 8.43
N PHE A 59 -2.91 -9.50 9.08
CA PHE A 59 -2.36 -10.48 10.00
C PHE A 59 -3.22 -11.75 10.04
N ASP A 60 -2.65 -12.87 10.50
CA ASP A 60 -3.34 -14.15 10.52
C ASP A 60 -2.81 -15.16 11.57
N ASP A 61 -3.38 -16.37 11.55
CA ASP A 61 -2.95 -17.53 12.34
C ASP A 61 -1.91 -18.43 11.65
N GLY A 62 -1.26 -17.97 10.59
CA GLY A 62 -0.16 -18.67 9.95
C GLY A 62 -0.59 -19.80 9.01
N GLY A 63 -1.68 -19.64 8.28
CA GLY A 63 -2.09 -20.57 7.22
C GLY A 63 -3.25 -21.50 7.56
N TYR A 64 -4.02 -21.22 8.62
CA TYR A 64 -5.16 -22.05 8.99
C TYR A 64 -6.48 -21.38 8.59
N CYS A 65 -7.09 -20.59 9.47
CA CYS A 65 -8.43 -20.08 9.24
C CYS A 65 -8.66 -18.64 9.70
N ASP A 66 -7.87 -18.14 10.63
CA ASP A 66 -8.08 -16.82 11.21
C ASP A 66 -7.22 -15.79 10.50
N PHE A 67 -7.85 -14.72 10.05
CA PHE A 67 -7.16 -13.57 9.49
C PHE A 67 -7.96 -12.29 9.72
N LEU A 68 -7.27 -11.16 9.60
CA LEU A 68 -7.86 -9.84 9.45
C LEU A 68 -7.13 -9.10 8.35
N LEU A 69 -7.89 -8.63 7.37
CA LEU A 69 -7.44 -7.86 6.21
C LEU A 69 -8.21 -6.54 6.17
N LEU A 70 -7.49 -5.43 6.16
CA LEU A 70 -8.04 -4.12 5.83
C LEU A 70 -7.48 -3.69 4.47
N SER A 71 -8.37 -3.30 3.56
CA SER A 71 -8.03 -2.88 2.20
C SER A 71 -8.87 -1.70 1.75
N VAL A 72 -8.39 -0.96 0.75
CA VAL A 72 -9.25 -0.08 -0.05
C VAL A 72 -9.83 -0.91 -1.19
N VAL A 73 -11.15 -0.87 -1.36
CA VAL A 73 -11.90 -1.52 -2.46
C VAL A 73 -12.92 -0.52 -2.98
N GLU A 74 -12.90 -0.26 -4.28
CA GLU A 74 -13.71 0.77 -4.96
C GLU A 74 -13.63 2.15 -4.26
N GLY A 75 -12.46 2.48 -3.72
CA GLY A 75 -12.19 3.72 -3.00
C GLY A 75 -12.72 3.76 -1.55
N ARG A 76 -13.24 2.65 -1.01
CA ARG A 76 -13.78 2.56 0.37
C ARG A 76 -12.91 1.64 1.21
N LEU A 77 -12.86 1.86 2.52
CA LEU A 77 -12.23 0.87 3.40
C LEU A 77 -13.13 -0.36 3.51
N GLN A 78 -12.56 -1.53 3.28
CA GLN A 78 -13.19 -2.82 3.50
C GLN A 78 -12.36 -3.62 4.50
N LEU A 79 -13.02 -4.06 5.56
CA LEU A 79 -12.49 -4.92 6.60
C LEU A 79 -13.04 -6.33 6.39
N ARG A 80 -12.18 -7.29 6.06
CA ARG A 80 -12.49 -8.72 5.97
C ARG A 80 -11.82 -9.45 7.10
N PHE A 81 -12.52 -10.36 7.74
CA PHE A 81 -11.95 -11.15 8.83
C PHE A 81 -12.61 -12.52 8.93
N SER A 82 -11.84 -13.49 9.41
CA SER A 82 -12.29 -14.84 9.67
C SER A 82 -11.88 -15.27 11.07
N ILE A 83 -12.77 -15.96 11.78
CA ILE A 83 -12.50 -16.58 13.08
C ILE A 83 -13.02 -18.01 12.98
N ASP A 84 -12.15 -19.00 13.19
CA ASP A 84 -12.50 -20.41 13.14
C ASP A 84 -13.17 -20.78 11.80
N CYS A 85 -12.63 -20.22 10.72
CA CYS A 85 -13.06 -20.40 9.32
C CYS A 85 -14.46 -19.81 9.01
N ALA A 86 -15.08 -19.11 9.96
CA ALA A 86 -16.26 -18.29 9.70
C ALA A 86 -15.80 -16.89 9.28
N GLU A 87 -16.03 -16.53 8.02
CA GLU A 87 -15.60 -15.26 7.43
C GLU A 87 -16.77 -14.28 7.27
N THR A 88 -16.49 -12.99 7.42
CA THR A 88 -17.37 -11.92 6.95
C THR A 88 -16.57 -10.69 6.50
N ALA A 89 -17.27 -9.70 5.92
CA ALA A 89 -16.72 -8.45 5.44
C ALA A 89 -17.63 -7.27 5.79
N VAL A 90 -17.04 -6.13 6.15
CA VAL A 90 -17.75 -4.87 6.36
C VAL A 90 -17.01 -3.73 5.68
N SER A 91 -17.75 -2.80 5.06
CA SER A 91 -17.16 -1.68 4.32
C SER A 91 -17.62 -0.33 4.87
N SER A 92 -16.79 0.70 4.72
CA SER A 92 -17.14 2.07 5.08
C SER A 92 -18.11 2.70 4.08
N GLU A 93 -19.02 3.54 4.58
CA GLU A 93 -19.93 4.34 3.73
C GLU A 93 -19.23 5.54 3.06
N LYS A 94 -18.06 5.95 3.56
CA LYS A 94 -17.26 7.03 2.98
C LYS A 94 -16.16 6.45 2.08
N ARG A 95 -15.82 7.20 1.03
CA ARG A 95 -14.62 6.98 0.21
C ARG A 95 -13.39 7.63 0.85
N VAL A 96 -12.21 7.10 0.54
CA VAL A 96 -10.91 7.48 1.13
C VAL A 96 -9.81 7.72 0.10
N ASP A 97 -10.11 7.54 -1.18
CA ASP A 97 -9.22 7.73 -2.32
C ASP A 97 -9.14 9.19 -2.80
N ASP A 98 -9.35 10.14 -1.88
CA ASP A 98 -9.49 11.57 -2.19
C ASP A 98 -8.24 12.40 -1.87
N SER A 99 -7.12 11.75 -1.55
CA SER A 99 -5.86 12.39 -1.15
C SER A 99 -5.98 13.30 0.09
N ARG A 100 -6.98 13.10 0.95
CA ARG A 100 -7.09 13.80 2.24
C ARG A 100 -6.76 12.88 3.41
N TRP A 101 -6.55 13.50 4.56
CA TRP A 101 -6.33 12.76 5.81
C TRP A 101 -7.64 12.17 6.31
N HIS A 102 -7.55 10.88 6.66
CA HIS A 102 -8.59 10.11 7.29
C HIS A 102 -8.07 9.48 8.57
N VAL A 103 -8.96 9.22 9.53
CA VAL A 103 -8.66 8.50 10.76
C VAL A 103 -9.43 7.18 10.74
N ALA A 104 -8.70 6.07 10.80
CA ALA A 104 -9.28 4.73 10.88
C ALA A 104 -9.00 4.09 12.24
N THR A 105 -9.98 3.35 12.75
CA THR A 105 -9.81 2.46 13.90
C THR A 105 -10.45 1.11 13.59
N VAL A 106 -9.70 0.04 13.80
CA VAL A 106 -10.21 -1.34 13.78
C VAL A 106 -10.30 -1.80 15.23
N GLY A 107 -11.53 -2.00 15.71
CA GLY A 107 -11.83 -2.46 17.06
C GLY A 107 -12.33 -3.90 17.06
N ARG A 108 -11.84 -4.71 17.99
CA ARG A 108 -12.26 -6.10 18.19
C ARG A 108 -13.02 -6.24 19.50
N TYR A 109 -14.16 -6.93 19.45
CA TYR A 109 -14.99 -7.25 20.61
C TYR A 109 -15.57 -8.67 20.49
N ASN A 110 -14.82 -9.65 20.97
CA ASN A 110 -15.09 -11.09 20.89
C ASN A 110 -15.30 -11.58 19.45
N LEU A 111 -16.54 -11.77 19.00
CA LEU A 111 -16.86 -12.21 17.63
C LEU A 111 -17.24 -11.06 16.71
N ARG A 112 -17.34 -9.83 17.25
CA ARG A 112 -17.66 -8.62 16.50
C ARG A 112 -16.38 -7.85 16.20
N THR A 113 -16.25 -7.37 14.98
CA THR A 113 -15.17 -6.47 14.57
C THR A 113 -15.78 -5.19 14.01
N VAL A 114 -15.22 -4.05 14.41
CA VAL A 114 -15.73 -2.71 14.16
C VAL A 114 -14.69 -1.95 13.36
N LEU A 115 -15.12 -1.33 12.27
CA LEU A 115 -14.36 -0.33 11.51
C LEU A 115 -14.95 1.04 11.81
N VAL A 116 -14.13 1.94 12.34
CA VAL A 116 -14.48 3.36 12.52
C VAL A 116 -13.66 4.18 11.54
N LEU A 117 -14.31 4.94 10.66
CA LEU A 117 -13.67 5.83 9.71
C LEU A 117 -14.21 7.25 9.90
N ASP A 118 -13.36 8.19 10.29
CA ASP A 118 -13.73 9.59 10.53
C ASP A 118 -14.94 9.74 11.47
N GLY A 119 -15.05 8.85 12.47
CA GLY A 119 -16.17 8.78 13.41
C GLY A 119 -17.40 8.00 12.92
N GLN A 120 -17.46 7.58 11.66
CA GLN A 120 -18.51 6.71 11.13
C GLN A 120 -18.20 5.26 11.46
N VAL A 121 -19.20 4.55 12.00
CA VAL A 121 -19.03 3.17 12.48
C VAL A 121 -19.67 2.19 11.51
N ALA A 122 -18.91 1.19 11.08
CA ALA A 122 -19.41 0.01 10.39
C ALA A 122 -18.93 -1.23 11.18
N ALA A 123 -19.78 -2.23 11.38
CA ALA A 123 -19.40 -3.41 12.14
C ALA A 123 -20.13 -4.65 11.65
N ASP A 124 -19.48 -5.80 11.81
CA ASP A 124 -20.10 -7.10 11.60
C ASP A 124 -19.52 -8.13 12.56
N GLY A 125 -20.10 -9.33 12.60
CA GLY A 125 -19.63 -10.43 13.43
C GLY A 125 -19.87 -11.79 12.79
N VAL A 126 -19.12 -12.77 13.27
CA VAL A 126 -19.15 -14.14 12.77
C VAL A 126 -19.82 -15.07 13.77
N LYS A 127 -20.22 -16.28 13.34
CA LYS A 127 -20.82 -17.32 14.20
C LYS A 127 -20.02 -18.64 14.23
N PRO A 128 -18.74 -18.61 14.65
CA PRO A 128 -17.89 -19.79 14.78
C PRO A 128 -18.19 -20.63 16.03
N GLN A 129 -17.56 -21.81 16.11
CA GLN A 129 -17.50 -22.60 17.35
C GLN A 129 -16.57 -21.92 18.36
N ARG A 130 -15.34 -21.57 17.93
CA ARG A 130 -14.37 -20.88 18.78
C ARG A 130 -14.69 -19.39 18.94
N GLN A 131 -14.69 -18.91 20.19
CA GLN A 131 -15.10 -17.54 20.55
C GLN A 131 -13.95 -16.50 20.53
N PHE A 132 -12.77 -16.86 20.01
CA PHE A 132 -11.59 -16.00 19.95
C PHE A 132 -10.79 -16.23 18.67
N MET A 133 -10.11 -15.18 18.23
CA MET A 133 -9.21 -15.22 17.10
C MET A 133 -7.83 -15.71 17.53
N LYS A 134 -7.27 -16.68 16.82
CA LYS A 134 -5.86 -17.06 16.92
C LYS A 134 -5.04 -16.12 16.04
N ILE A 135 -3.91 -15.65 16.55
CA ILE A 135 -3.02 -14.74 15.84
C ILE A 135 -1.61 -15.25 16.04
N VAL A 136 -0.93 -15.56 14.94
CA VAL A 136 0.42 -16.13 14.90
C VAL A 136 1.35 -15.24 14.11
N SER A 137 0.89 -14.58 13.05
CA SER A 137 1.74 -13.66 12.32
C SER A 137 2.04 -12.39 13.13
N ASP A 138 3.02 -11.64 12.64
CA ASP A 138 3.16 -10.22 12.94
C ASP A 138 2.14 -9.40 12.15
N LEU A 139 2.10 -8.09 12.40
CA LEU A 139 1.26 -7.17 11.65
C LEU A 139 2.01 -6.67 10.41
N PHE A 140 1.42 -6.85 9.23
CA PHE A 140 1.95 -6.29 7.99
C PHE A 140 1.14 -5.07 7.56
N LEU A 141 1.84 -3.99 7.19
CA LEU A 141 1.27 -2.76 6.64
C LEU A 141 1.73 -2.55 5.19
N GLY A 142 0.79 -2.11 4.36
CA GLY A 142 1.01 -1.66 2.98
C GLY A 142 1.41 -2.71 1.95
N GLY A 143 1.50 -3.97 2.38
CA GLY A 143 1.83 -5.15 1.57
C GLY A 143 2.26 -6.31 2.46
N VAL A 144 2.57 -7.46 1.86
CA VAL A 144 3.15 -8.62 2.55
C VAL A 144 4.43 -9.08 1.84
N PRO A 145 5.38 -9.73 2.55
CA PRO A 145 6.59 -10.25 1.93
C PRO A 145 6.30 -11.24 0.80
N GLN A 146 6.97 -11.09 -0.34
CA GLN A 146 6.74 -11.92 -1.53
C GLN A 146 7.40 -13.30 -1.42
N ASP A 147 8.42 -13.42 -0.57
CA ASP A 147 9.14 -14.65 -0.24
C ASP A 147 8.46 -15.47 0.88
N ILE A 148 7.33 -14.99 1.42
CA ILE A 148 6.57 -15.75 2.41
C ILE A 148 6.10 -17.09 1.82
N ARG A 149 6.15 -18.17 2.61
CA ARG A 149 5.72 -19.50 2.13
C ARG A 149 4.21 -19.51 1.87
N ASN A 150 3.75 -20.21 0.82
CA ASN A 150 2.33 -20.25 0.44
C ASN A 150 1.40 -20.74 1.57
N GLY A 151 1.86 -21.66 2.42
CA GLY A 151 1.11 -22.16 3.56
C GLY A 151 1.29 -21.37 4.85
N ALA A 152 2.00 -20.24 4.83
CA ALA A 152 2.15 -19.36 6.00
C ALA A 152 1.14 -18.21 6.00
N LEU A 153 0.38 -18.02 4.90
CA LEU A 153 -0.71 -17.07 4.80
C LEU A 153 -2.05 -17.79 4.85
N THR A 154 -2.93 -17.40 5.77
CA THR A 154 -4.31 -17.90 5.84
C THR A 154 -5.13 -17.42 4.65
N LEU A 155 -4.86 -16.21 4.15
CA LEU A 155 -5.41 -15.69 2.92
C LEU A 155 -4.30 -15.49 1.88
N PRO A 156 -3.96 -16.52 1.06
CA PRO A 156 -2.87 -16.44 0.09
C PRO A 156 -3.02 -15.31 -0.94
N THR A 157 -4.25 -14.88 -1.23
CA THR A 157 -4.51 -13.77 -2.17
C THR A 157 -3.94 -12.44 -1.69
N ALA A 158 -3.70 -12.26 -0.39
CA ALA A 158 -3.07 -11.06 0.16
C ALA A 158 -1.70 -10.75 -0.49
N ARG A 159 -0.96 -11.77 -0.93
CA ARG A 159 0.32 -11.60 -1.65
C ARG A 159 0.18 -10.87 -2.97
N ASN A 160 -0.94 -11.09 -3.66
CA ASN A 160 -1.19 -10.60 -5.02
C ASN A 160 -2.03 -9.32 -5.02
N MET A 161 -2.44 -8.82 -3.85
CA MET A 161 -3.16 -7.56 -3.75
C MET A 161 -2.24 -6.39 -4.09
N GLN A 162 -2.82 -5.32 -4.64
CA GLN A 162 -2.10 -4.09 -4.91
C GLN A 162 -1.50 -3.53 -3.61
N PRO A 163 -0.20 -3.21 -3.55
CA PRO A 163 0.38 -2.59 -2.36
C PRO A 163 -0.23 -1.21 -2.09
N PHE A 164 -0.27 -0.80 -0.82
CA PHE A 164 -0.79 0.51 -0.44
C PHE A 164 0.00 1.65 -1.09
N ARG A 165 -0.67 2.65 -1.62
CA ARG A 165 -0.03 3.90 -2.04
C ARG A 165 -0.57 5.04 -1.20
N GLY A 166 0.31 5.74 -0.50
CA GLY A 166 -0.09 6.81 0.39
C GLY A 166 0.80 6.95 1.61
N THR A 167 0.29 7.63 2.62
CA THR A 167 1.00 7.84 3.89
C THR A 167 0.17 7.24 5.02
N ILE A 168 0.83 6.55 5.96
CA ILE A 168 0.22 6.08 7.21
C ILE A 168 1.04 6.64 8.38
N THR A 169 0.37 7.29 9.34
CA THR A 169 0.99 7.82 10.56
C THR A 169 0.17 7.46 11.79
N ASP A 170 0.75 7.70 12.96
CA ASP A 170 0.09 7.56 14.27
C ASP A 170 -0.49 6.16 14.51
N LEU A 171 0.20 5.10 14.03
CA LEU A 171 -0.20 3.72 14.26
C LEU A 171 -0.10 3.40 15.76
N LYS A 172 -1.19 2.91 16.34
CA LYS A 172 -1.31 2.58 17.78
C LYS A 172 -2.06 1.29 17.99
N TYR A 173 -1.64 0.53 19.00
CA TYR A 173 -2.41 -0.56 19.62
C TYR A 173 -2.97 -0.03 20.95
N GLY A 174 -4.25 0.35 20.95
CA GLY A 174 -4.86 1.12 22.03
C GLY A 174 -4.10 2.43 22.27
N VAL A 175 -3.42 2.52 23.42
CA VAL A 175 -2.64 3.70 23.80
C VAL A 175 -1.14 3.58 23.50
N SER A 176 -0.69 2.41 23.06
CA SER A 176 0.74 2.10 22.88
C SER A 176 1.15 2.21 21.42
N GLN A 177 2.36 2.75 21.19
CA GLN A 177 2.99 2.69 19.88
C GLN A 177 3.55 1.27 19.64
N PRO A 178 3.28 0.64 18.49
CA PRO A 178 3.77 -0.69 18.20
C PRO A 178 5.25 -0.68 17.81
N VAL A 179 5.93 -1.81 18.05
CA VAL A 179 7.35 -1.99 17.73
C VAL A 179 7.49 -2.32 16.24
N LEU A 180 8.16 -1.47 15.47
CA LEU A 180 8.56 -1.78 14.10
C LEU A 180 9.67 -2.83 14.12
N LEU A 181 9.47 -3.95 13.43
CA LEU A 181 10.45 -5.04 13.32
C LEU A 181 11.29 -4.93 12.04
N GLY A 182 10.78 -4.27 11.01
CA GLY A 182 11.49 -3.99 9.78
C GLY A 182 10.57 -3.53 8.66
N SER A 183 11.17 -3.07 7.57
CA SER A 183 10.48 -2.71 6.34
C SER A 183 11.27 -3.16 5.13
N PHE A 184 10.60 -3.22 3.99
CA PHE A 184 11.22 -3.45 2.69
C PHE A 184 10.58 -2.54 1.66
N LYS A 185 11.40 -1.77 0.92
CA LYS A 185 10.96 -0.75 -0.04
C LYS A 185 9.98 0.30 0.54
N VAL A 186 9.99 0.46 1.86
CA VAL A 186 9.28 1.52 2.58
C VAL A 186 10.35 2.25 3.38
N PRO A 187 10.75 3.46 2.95
CA PRO A 187 11.86 4.18 3.55
C PRO A 187 11.53 4.55 4.99
N LEU A 188 12.48 4.31 5.90
CA LEU A 188 12.41 4.84 7.25
C LEU A 188 13.00 6.25 7.24
N GLU A 189 12.42 7.14 8.04
CA GLU A 189 12.87 8.53 8.13
C GLU A 189 14.37 8.63 8.46
N SER A 190 14.86 7.75 9.34
CA SER A 190 16.27 7.67 9.73
C SER A 190 17.22 7.25 8.61
N GLU A 191 16.70 6.62 7.56
CA GLU A 191 17.48 6.14 6.42
C GLU A 191 17.53 7.17 5.28
N GLY A 192 16.58 8.10 5.20
CA GLY A 192 16.52 9.12 4.14
C GLY A 192 16.01 8.58 2.79
N TRP A 193 15.29 9.41 2.04
CA TRP A 193 14.48 9.02 0.87
C TRP A 193 15.19 8.37 -0.33
N CYS A 194 16.52 8.47 -0.42
CA CYS A 194 17.31 7.86 -1.50
C CYS A 194 18.45 6.95 -0.99
N SER A 195 18.48 6.57 0.30
CA SER A 195 19.41 5.53 0.77
C SER A 195 19.04 4.17 0.18
N VAL A 196 17.75 3.91 0.06
CA VAL A 196 17.16 2.84 -0.76
C VAL A 196 16.51 3.52 -1.96
N ASN A 197 17.05 3.31 -3.17
CA ASN A 197 16.53 3.91 -4.38
C ASN A 197 15.07 3.43 -4.63
N PRO A 198 14.05 4.31 -4.52
CA PRO A 198 12.65 3.97 -4.74
C PRO A 198 12.26 3.94 -6.23
N CYS A 199 13.16 4.37 -7.12
CA CYS A 199 12.92 4.42 -8.56
C CYS A 199 13.10 3.03 -9.19
N GLU A 200 12.13 2.63 -10.00
CA GLU A 200 12.16 1.37 -10.74
C GLU A 200 12.95 1.52 -12.05
N ASN A 201 13.20 0.38 -12.71
CA ASN A 201 13.74 0.30 -14.08
C ASN A 201 15.02 1.12 -14.34
N GLY A 202 15.88 1.24 -13.34
CA GLY A 202 17.15 1.96 -13.45
C GLY A 202 17.04 3.49 -13.32
N GLY A 203 15.90 4.01 -12.87
CA GLY A 203 15.73 5.43 -12.56
C GLY A 203 16.69 5.91 -11.46
N THR A 204 17.12 7.17 -11.54
CA THR A 204 18.03 7.76 -10.55
C THR A 204 17.25 8.55 -9.50
N CYS A 205 17.43 8.21 -8.22
CA CYS A 205 16.82 8.96 -7.12
C CYS A 205 17.65 10.18 -6.75
N SER A 206 16.97 11.29 -6.55
CA SER A 206 17.51 12.50 -5.92
C SER A 206 16.51 13.05 -4.91
N VAL A 207 16.98 13.74 -3.87
CA VAL A 207 16.11 14.40 -2.89
C VAL A 207 16.00 15.87 -3.25
N VAL A 208 14.77 16.35 -3.47
CA VAL A 208 14.44 17.77 -3.73
C VAL A 208 13.36 18.18 -2.73
N ASP A 209 13.59 19.27 -1.99
CA ASP A 209 12.70 19.77 -0.94
C ASP A 209 12.28 18.70 0.10
N GLY A 210 13.20 17.79 0.43
CA GLY A 210 12.94 16.72 1.39
C GLY A 210 12.07 15.58 0.86
N GLN A 211 11.83 15.50 -0.46
CA GLN A 211 11.11 14.41 -1.11
C GLN A 211 11.97 13.69 -2.16
N PRO A 212 11.76 12.38 -2.38
CA PRO A 212 12.43 11.66 -3.46
C PRO A 212 11.80 12.02 -4.81
N ILE A 213 12.67 12.32 -5.78
CA ILE A 213 12.32 12.50 -7.19
C ILE A 213 13.13 11.50 -8.01
N CYS A 214 12.44 10.77 -8.89
CA CYS A 214 13.03 9.85 -9.83
C CYS A 214 13.26 10.51 -11.19
N ASP A 215 14.51 10.54 -11.64
CA ASP A 215 14.86 10.86 -13.01
C ASP A 215 14.75 9.60 -13.88
N CYS A 216 13.71 9.57 -14.71
CA CYS A 216 13.45 8.50 -15.68
C CYS A 216 13.98 8.82 -17.09
N SER A 217 14.63 9.98 -17.31
CA SER A 217 15.03 10.43 -18.65
C SER A 217 16.01 9.49 -19.38
N LYS A 218 16.71 8.64 -18.61
CA LYS A 218 17.65 7.62 -19.12
C LYS A 218 17.04 6.21 -19.15
N THR A 219 15.73 6.09 -18.98
CA THR A 219 15.00 4.82 -19.03
C THR A 219 13.91 4.91 -20.10
N GLU A 220 13.32 3.77 -20.47
CA GLU A 220 12.16 3.72 -21.38
C GLU A 220 10.82 3.84 -20.62
N TYR A 221 10.88 4.27 -19.36
CA TYR A 221 9.74 4.34 -18.45
C TYR A 221 9.47 5.79 -18.01
N ARG A 222 8.27 6.04 -17.53
CA ARG A 222 7.82 7.33 -17.00
C ARG A 222 7.07 7.16 -15.67
N GLY A 223 6.50 8.26 -15.20
CA GLY A 223 5.78 8.32 -13.92
C GLY A 223 6.71 8.64 -12.76
N ARG A 224 6.14 8.89 -11.58
CA ARG A 224 6.86 9.36 -10.39
C ARG A 224 8.00 8.42 -9.95
N PHE A 225 7.90 7.13 -10.25
CA PHE A 225 8.87 6.09 -9.88
C PHE A 225 9.42 5.30 -11.08
N CYS A 226 9.27 5.81 -12.30
CA CYS A 226 9.75 5.13 -13.52
C CYS A 226 9.16 3.72 -13.73
N SER A 227 7.91 3.51 -13.35
CA SER A 227 7.22 2.21 -13.44
C SER A 227 6.27 2.10 -14.64
N GLU A 228 5.90 3.21 -15.27
CA GLU A 228 4.99 3.21 -16.42
C GLU A 228 5.76 3.04 -17.72
N GLU A 229 5.41 2.06 -18.55
CA GLU A 229 6.01 1.92 -19.88
C GLU A 229 5.64 3.09 -20.79
N VAL A 230 6.65 3.65 -21.47
CA VAL A 230 6.40 4.57 -22.57
C VAL A 230 6.10 3.73 -23.81
N VAL A 231 4.82 3.60 -24.17
CA VAL A 231 4.44 3.05 -25.48
C VAL A 231 4.97 3.99 -26.55
N SER A 232 6.18 3.74 -26.99
CA SER A 232 6.73 4.38 -28.17
C SER A 232 5.94 3.83 -29.35
N ASN A 233 5.00 4.64 -29.86
CA ASN A 233 4.49 4.45 -31.21
C ASN A 233 5.67 4.64 -32.17
N MET A 234 6.47 3.59 -32.36
CA MET A 234 7.48 3.54 -33.41
C MET A 234 6.74 3.59 -34.75
N PRO A 235 6.87 4.66 -35.55
CA PRO A 235 6.36 4.68 -36.91
C PRO A 235 7.33 3.87 -37.78
N GLY A 236 7.44 2.57 -37.53
CA GLY A 236 8.40 1.68 -38.19
C GLY A 236 7.76 0.56 -38.99
N LEU A 237 6.56 0.11 -38.62
CA LEU A 237 5.91 -1.03 -39.28
C LEU A 237 4.98 -0.63 -40.43
N ALA A 238 4.39 0.57 -40.36
CA ALA A 238 3.50 1.07 -41.41
C ALA A 238 4.22 1.34 -42.75
N HIS A 239 5.52 1.70 -42.69
CA HIS A 239 6.28 2.06 -43.89
C HIS A 239 6.70 0.83 -44.73
N MET A 240 6.90 -0.34 -44.11
CA MET A 240 7.24 -1.57 -44.84
C MET A 240 6.05 -2.20 -45.56
N MET A 241 4.81 -2.01 -45.06
CA MET A 241 3.60 -2.49 -45.75
C MET A 241 3.23 -1.61 -46.96
N ALA A 242 3.59 -0.32 -46.94
CA ALA A 242 3.35 0.58 -48.07
C ALA A 242 4.28 0.28 -49.28
N GLU A 243 5.53 -0.08 -49.04
CA GLU A 243 6.49 -0.45 -50.09
C GLU A 243 6.16 -1.80 -50.75
N GLN A 244 5.69 -2.80 -49.99
CA GLN A 244 5.24 -4.08 -50.55
C GLN A 244 3.93 -3.98 -51.36
N ALA A 245 3.07 -3.01 -51.05
CA ALA A 245 1.86 -2.76 -51.83
C ALA A 245 2.18 -2.05 -53.16
N LYS A 246 3.23 -1.21 -53.20
CA LYS A 246 3.62 -0.45 -54.39
C LYS A 246 4.33 -1.33 -55.43
N SER A 247 5.12 -2.31 -55.02
CA SER A 247 5.81 -3.25 -55.93
C SER A 247 4.89 -4.33 -56.55
N LYS A 248 3.72 -4.59 -55.96
CA LYS A 248 2.70 -5.51 -56.53
C LYS A 248 1.77 -4.87 -57.56
N ALA A 249 1.81 -3.55 -57.75
CA ALA A 249 0.90 -2.83 -58.66
C ALA A 249 1.45 -2.67 -60.09
N GLU A 250 2.72 -2.96 -60.34
CA GLU A 250 3.32 -2.95 -61.69
C GLU A 250 3.40 -4.38 -62.27
N GLY A 251 2.23 -4.92 -62.65
CA GLY A 251 2.09 -6.09 -63.51
C GLY A 251 2.00 -5.71 -65.00
N PRO A 252 2.31 -6.62 -65.94
CA PRO A 252 2.78 -6.28 -67.28
C PRO A 252 1.67 -5.78 -68.22
N LYS A 253 1.97 -4.69 -68.96
CA LYS A 253 1.12 -4.15 -70.03
C LYS A 253 1.01 -5.14 -71.20
N VAL A 254 -0.19 -5.62 -71.47
CA VAL A 254 -0.53 -6.44 -72.65
C VAL A 254 -0.66 -5.52 -73.89
N PRO A 255 -0.04 -5.84 -75.03
CA PRO A 255 -0.14 -5.02 -76.24
C PRO A 255 -1.45 -5.31 -76.99
N ARG A 256 -2.16 -4.26 -77.41
CA ARG A 256 -3.31 -4.35 -78.33
C ARG A 256 -2.81 -4.64 -79.75
N LYS A 257 -3.29 -5.72 -80.38
CA LYS A 257 -3.18 -5.93 -81.84
C LYS A 257 -4.26 -5.09 -82.54
N GLY A 258 -3.86 -4.45 -83.63
CA GLY A 258 -4.76 -3.84 -84.62
C GLY A 258 -5.32 -4.86 -85.60
#